data_AF-A0A287CVM3-F1
#
_entry.id   AF-A0A287CVM3-F1
#
_cell.length_a   1.000
_cell.length_b   1.000
_cell.length_c   1.000
_cell.angle_alpha   90.00
_cell.angle_beta   90.00
_cell.angle_gamma   90.00
#
_symmetry.space_group_name_H-M   'P 1'
#
loop_
_entity.id
_entity.type
_entity.pdbx_description
1 polymer ?
#
loop_
_entity_poly.entity_id
_entity_poly.type
_entity_poly.pdbx_seq_one_letter_code
_entity_poly.pdbx_strand_id
1 'polypeptide(L)'
;ASPPAQGSPLSSLLPSASVPESMTINELRQAIVAMMNRKDELEEENRSLRNLLDGEMEHSAALRQEVDTLKRKVTEQEERHTMKVQALARENEVLKVQLKKYVGAVQMLKREGPTAEVVPNLWNVDGEVTVPEQKPGEVAEELASSYERKLIEVAEMHGELIEFNERLHRALVAKEALVSQMRQELIDLRGPVPGDLSQTSEDQSLSDFEITNRALINVWIPSVFLRGKAANAFHVYQVRRRVVV
;
A
#
# COMPACT_ATOMS: atom_id res chain seq x y z
N ALA A 1 34.89 72.45 -2.99
CA ALA A 1 35.77 71.44 -2.37
C ALA A 1 35.23 70.07 -2.75
N SER A 2 35.95 69.34 -3.61
CA SER A 2 35.63 67.98 -4.03
C SER A 2 36.88 67.13 -3.78
N PRO A 3 36.77 65.95 -3.13
CA PRO A 3 37.93 65.14 -2.79
C PRO A 3 38.39 64.28 -3.97
N PRO A 4 39.66 63.84 -3.99
CA PRO A 4 40.26 63.11 -5.09
C PRO A 4 39.78 61.65 -5.11
N ALA A 5 39.63 61.11 -6.32
CA ALA A 5 39.38 59.69 -6.55
C ALA A 5 40.58 58.87 -6.04
N GLN A 6 40.40 58.22 -4.89
CA GLN A 6 41.37 57.27 -4.36
C GLN A 6 41.34 56.01 -5.23
N GLY A 7 42.49 55.70 -5.84
CA GLY A 7 42.72 54.46 -6.56
C GLY A 7 42.39 53.25 -5.69
N SER A 8 41.72 52.28 -6.28
CA SER A 8 41.32 51.04 -5.60
C SER A 8 42.56 50.34 -5.00
N PRO A 9 42.56 50.00 -3.70
CA PRO A 9 43.68 49.37 -3.02
C PRO A 9 43.80 47.86 -3.29
N LEU A 10 43.17 47.36 -4.37
CA LEU A 10 43.14 45.93 -4.68
C LEU A 10 44.26 45.47 -5.63
N SER A 11 45.02 46.39 -6.23
CA SER A 11 46.17 46.02 -7.08
C SER A 11 47.43 45.64 -6.30
N SER A 12 47.47 45.83 -4.97
CA SER A 12 48.67 45.59 -4.14
C SER A 12 48.70 44.24 -3.42
N LEU A 13 47.68 43.39 -3.59
CA LEU A 13 47.59 42.08 -2.93
C LEU A 13 47.95 40.88 -3.82
N LEU A 14 48.40 41.13 -5.06
CA LEU A 14 48.95 40.07 -5.89
C LEU A 14 50.43 39.88 -5.52
N PRO A 15 50.85 38.68 -5.08
CA PRO A 15 52.26 38.37 -4.97
C PRO A 15 52.89 38.63 -6.35
N SER A 16 53.90 39.49 -6.41
CA SER A 16 54.80 39.58 -7.56
C SER A 16 55.65 38.31 -7.62
N ALA A 17 55.00 37.19 -7.94
CA ALA A 17 55.67 35.96 -8.28
C ALA A 17 56.32 36.18 -9.64
N SER A 18 57.65 36.17 -9.66
CA SER A 18 58.41 35.96 -10.89
C SER A 18 57.81 34.75 -11.61
N VAL A 19 57.07 34.99 -12.68
CA VAL A 19 56.49 33.94 -13.50
C VAL A 19 57.67 33.17 -14.09
N PRO A 20 57.81 31.84 -13.85
CA PRO A 20 58.80 31.06 -14.57
C PRO A 20 58.42 31.12 -16.05
N GLU A 21 59.22 31.85 -16.82
CA GLU A 21 59.04 32.01 -18.25
C GLU A 21 59.36 30.66 -18.89
N SER A 22 58.31 29.99 -19.37
CA SER A 22 58.25 28.62 -19.89
C SER A 22 58.14 27.50 -18.84
N MET A 23 56.94 26.93 -18.76
CA MET A 23 56.70 25.59 -18.22
C MET A 23 57.53 24.60 -19.03
N THR A 24 58.33 23.78 -18.35
CA THR A 24 59.08 22.74 -19.05
C THR A 24 58.10 21.76 -19.69
N ILE A 25 58.48 21.15 -20.81
CA ILE A 25 57.62 20.20 -21.55
C ILE A 25 57.12 19.07 -20.62
N ASN A 26 57.91 18.69 -19.62
CA ASN A 26 57.55 17.66 -18.65
C ASN A 26 56.47 18.12 -17.67
N GLU A 27 56.57 19.36 -17.16
CA GLU A 27 55.53 19.95 -16.30
C GLU A 27 54.22 20.08 -17.07
N LEU A 28 54.26 20.55 -18.33
CA LEU A 28 53.07 20.68 -19.18
C LEU A 28 52.38 19.34 -19.40
N ARG A 29 53.15 18.29 -19.70
CA ARG A 29 52.62 16.92 -19.82
C ARG A 29 51.99 16.44 -18.51
N GLN A 30 52.64 16.69 -17.38
CA GLN A 30 52.12 16.29 -16.07
C GLN A 30 50.83 17.06 -15.72
N ALA A 31 50.75 18.35 -16.02
CA ALA A 31 49.53 19.15 -15.85
C ALA A 31 48.39 18.70 -16.77
N ILE A 32 48.69 18.35 -18.03
CA ILE A 32 47.69 17.79 -18.96
C ILE A 32 47.14 16.47 -18.41
N VAL A 33 47.98 15.57 -17.92
CA VAL A 33 47.54 14.30 -17.33
C VAL A 33 46.71 14.55 -16.06
N ALA A 34 47.13 15.46 -15.18
CA ALA A 34 46.37 15.82 -13.98
C ALA A 34 45.01 16.45 -14.32
N MET A 35 44.94 17.30 -15.34
CA MET A 35 43.68 17.87 -15.83
C MET A 35 42.78 16.80 -16.48
N MET A 36 43.36 15.83 -17.19
CA MET A 36 42.61 14.74 -17.80
C MET A 36 41.97 13.86 -16.72
N ASN A 37 42.73 13.46 -15.69
CA ASN A 37 42.21 12.70 -14.56
C ASN A 37 41.10 13.48 -13.82
N ARG A 38 41.33 14.77 -13.55
CA ARG A 38 40.33 15.60 -12.89
C ARG A 38 39.07 15.80 -13.74
N LYS A 39 39.21 15.87 -15.06
CA LYS A 39 38.08 15.90 -15.98
C LYS A 39 37.30 14.59 -15.90
N ASP A 40 37.98 13.44 -15.89
CA ASP A 40 37.34 12.13 -15.81
C ASP A 40 36.58 11.95 -14.49
N GLU A 41 37.17 12.39 -13.37
CA GLU A 41 36.51 12.46 -12.05
C GLU A 41 35.23 13.31 -12.10
N LEU A 42 35.31 14.52 -12.69
CA LEU A 42 34.16 15.41 -12.82
C LEU A 42 33.06 14.86 -13.74
N GLU A 43 33.44 14.13 -14.79
CA GLU A 43 32.48 13.46 -15.66
C GLU A 43 31.77 12.31 -14.94
N GLU A 44 32.49 11.58 -14.09
CA GLU A 44 31.92 10.51 -13.28
C GLU A 44 31.00 11.04 -12.17
N GLU A 45 31.39 12.12 -11.48
CA GLU A 45 30.51 12.83 -10.56
C GLU A 45 29.25 13.35 -11.27
N ASN A 46 29.37 13.94 -12.46
CA ASN A 46 28.21 14.39 -13.24
C ASN A 46 27.29 13.23 -13.62
N ARG A 47 27.85 12.09 -14.02
CA ARG A 47 27.05 10.88 -14.32
C ARG A 47 26.31 10.41 -13.07
N SER A 48 27.00 10.34 -11.92
CA SER A 48 26.40 9.96 -10.65
C SER A 48 25.27 10.90 -10.22
N LEU A 49 25.48 12.21 -10.32
CA LEU A 49 24.47 13.22 -10.00
C LEU A 49 23.24 13.13 -10.91
N ARG A 50 23.42 12.85 -12.20
CA ARG A 50 22.30 12.63 -13.12
C ARG A 50 21.50 11.38 -12.75
N ASN A 51 22.19 10.27 -12.47
CA ASN A 51 21.53 9.04 -12.03
C ASN A 51 20.73 9.25 -10.72
N LEU A 52 21.27 10.03 -9.78
CA LEU A 52 20.57 10.34 -8.54
C LEU A 52 19.34 11.23 -8.79
N LEU A 53 19.46 12.22 -9.67
CA LEU A 53 18.33 13.05 -10.08
C LEU A 53 17.23 12.23 -10.75
N ASP A 54 17.59 11.33 -11.66
CA ASP A 54 16.66 10.45 -12.35
C ASP A 54 15.92 9.55 -11.35
N GLY A 55 16.64 8.96 -10.38
CA GLY A 55 16.03 8.18 -9.30
C GLY A 55 15.09 8.98 -8.41
N GLU A 56 15.44 10.23 -8.06
CA GLU A 56 14.56 11.12 -7.29
C GLU A 56 13.32 11.54 -8.08
N MET A 57 13.46 11.74 -9.40
CA MET A 57 12.35 12.03 -10.30
C MET A 57 11.38 10.85 -10.41
N GLU A 58 11.88 9.63 -10.51
CA GLU A 58 11.07 8.40 -10.49
C GLU A 58 10.34 8.21 -9.16
N HIS A 59 11.04 8.41 -8.03
CA HIS A 59 10.43 8.33 -6.71
C HIS A 59 9.33 9.38 -6.53
N SER A 60 9.60 10.62 -6.98
CA SER A 60 8.61 11.71 -6.99
C SER A 60 7.40 11.39 -7.86
N ALA A 61 7.59 10.73 -9.01
CA ALA A 61 6.50 10.31 -9.88
C ALA A 61 5.65 9.20 -9.23
N ALA A 62 6.28 8.21 -8.61
CA ALA A 62 5.61 7.13 -7.89
C ALA A 62 4.74 7.67 -6.72
N LEU A 63 5.29 8.58 -5.91
CA LEU A 63 4.54 9.23 -4.83
C LEU A 63 3.33 10.02 -5.36
N ARG A 64 3.46 10.73 -6.48
CA ARG A 64 2.33 11.43 -7.11
C ARG A 64 1.23 10.46 -7.54
N GLN A 65 1.61 9.34 -8.16
CA GLN A 65 0.67 8.29 -8.56
C GLN A 65 -0.05 7.66 -7.35
N GLU A 66 0.67 7.43 -6.25
CA GLU A 66 0.09 6.91 -5.01
C GLU A 66 -0.92 7.89 -4.41
N VAL A 67 -0.57 9.19 -4.35
CA VAL A 67 -1.48 10.25 -3.91
C VAL A 67 -2.75 10.29 -4.74
N ASP A 68 -2.65 10.21 -6.07
CA ASP A 68 -3.82 10.22 -6.96
C ASP A 68 -4.67 8.96 -6.79
N THR A 69 -4.03 7.82 -6.55
CA THR A 69 -4.72 6.55 -6.26
C THR A 69 -5.47 6.61 -4.94
N LEU A 70 -4.85 7.15 -3.89
CA LEU A 70 -5.48 7.33 -2.58
C LEU A 70 -6.64 8.33 -2.65
N LYS A 71 -6.47 9.45 -3.35
CA LYS A 71 -7.55 10.42 -3.58
C LYS A 71 -8.76 9.75 -4.24
N ARG A 72 -8.54 8.95 -5.30
CA ARG A 72 -9.62 8.23 -5.98
C ARG A 72 -10.34 7.25 -5.06
N LYS A 73 -9.61 6.54 -4.19
CA LYS A 73 -10.21 5.63 -3.20
C LYS A 73 -11.06 6.39 -2.18
N VAL A 74 -10.59 7.54 -1.71
CA VAL A 74 -11.33 8.38 -0.75
C VAL A 74 -12.62 8.90 -1.37
N THR A 75 -12.57 9.47 -2.58
CA THR A 75 -13.77 9.99 -3.26
C THR A 75 -14.80 8.89 -3.50
N GLU A 76 -14.36 7.70 -3.90
CA GLU A 76 -15.27 6.57 -4.14
C GLU A 76 -15.91 6.05 -2.83
N GLN A 77 -15.19 6.08 -1.70
CA GLN A 77 -15.75 5.75 -0.39
C GLN A 77 -16.75 6.82 0.08
N GLU A 78 -16.44 8.10 -0.10
CA GLU A 78 -17.35 9.21 0.22
C GLU A 78 -18.65 9.11 -0.59
N GLU A 79 -18.57 8.81 -1.88
CA GLU A 79 -19.74 8.60 -2.75
C GLU A 79 -20.58 7.41 -2.25
N ARG A 80 -19.96 6.27 -1.93
CA ARG A 80 -20.66 5.10 -1.37
C ARG A 80 -21.38 5.42 -0.07
N HIS A 81 -20.71 6.09 0.87
CA HIS A 81 -21.32 6.49 2.14
C HIS A 81 -22.46 7.48 1.93
N THR A 82 -22.29 8.45 1.02
CA THR A 82 -23.34 9.41 0.67
C THR A 82 -24.58 8.71 0.12
N MET A 83 -24.40 7.74 -0.79
CA MET A 83 -25.52 6.94 -1.31
C MET A 83 -26.23 6.14 -0.21
N LYS A 84 -25.47 5.54 0.73
CA LYS A 84 -26.03 4.79 1.87
C LYS A 84 -26.85 5.68 2.79
N VAL A 85 -26.34 6.87 3.12
CA VAL A 85 -27.07 7.86 3.93
C VAL A 85 -28.37 8.26 3.25
N GLN A 86 -28.34 8.53 1.94
CA GLN A 86 -29.56 8.88 1.21
C GLN A 86 -30.57 7.74 1.18
N ALA A 87 -30.13 6.49 1.00
CA ALA A 87 -31.01 5.32 1.01
C ALA A 87 -31.69 5.15 2.38
N LEU A 88 -30.91 5.21 3.46
CA LEU A 88 -31.43 5.14 4.83
C LEU A 88 -32.37 6.30 5.16
N ALA A 89 -32.08 7.51 4.69
CA ALA A 89 -32.97 8.66 4.87
C ALA A 89 -34.34 8.46 4.21
N ARG A 90 -34.37 7.89 3.00
CA ARG A 90 -35.62 7.56 2.30
C ARG A 90 -36.41 6.48 3.05
N GLU A 91 -35.75 5.43 3.51
CA GLU A 91 -36.37 4.38 4.31
C GLU A 91 -36.94 4.93 5.63
N ASN A 92 -36.19 5.79 6.31
CA ASN A 92 -36.63 6.42 7.55
C ASN A 92 -37.91 7.25 7.35
N GLU A 93 -38.01 7.97 6.22
CA GLU A 93 -39.23 8.72 5.89
C GLU A 93 -40.42 7.80 5.62
N VAL A 94 -40.21 6.68 4.93
CA VAL A 94 -41.25 5.65 4.73
C VAL A 94 -41.73 5.10 6.08
N LEU A 95 -40.80 4.76 6.98
CA LEU A 95 -41.13 4.25 8.32
C LEU A 95 -41.89 5.29 9.15
N LYS A 96 -41.51 6.57 9.09
CA LYS A 96 -42.25 7.66 9.74
C LYS A 96 -43.68 7.76 9.23
N VAL A 97 -43.89 7.68 7.92
CA VAL A 97 -45.23 7.70 7.32
C VAL A 97 -46.05 6.49 7.75
N GLN A 98 -45.45 5.30 7.76
CA GLN A 98 -46.12 4.08 8.25
C GLN A 98 -46.53 4.21 9.71
N LEU A 99 -45.62 4.68 10.58
CA LEU A 99 -45.91 4.91 11.99
C LEU A 99 -47.08 5.87 12.17
N LYS A 100 -47.12 6.99 11.44
CA LYS A 100 -48.26 7.92 11.45
C LYS A 100 -49.58 7.23 11.09
N LYS A 101 -49.58 6.38 10.06
CA LYS A 101 -50.78 5.60 9.67
C LYS A 101 -51.23 4.64 10.76
N TYR A 102 -50.30 3.89 11.36
CA TYR A 102 -50.62 2.96 12.46
C TYR A 102 -51.16 3.69 13.68
N VAL A 103 -50.53 4.80 14.08
CA VAL A 103 -51.00 5.65 15.18
C VAL A 103 -52.42 6.15 14.89
N GLY A 104 -52.68 6.63 13.67
CA GLY A 104 -54.02 7.07 13.26
C GLY A 104 -55.07 5.94 13.35
N ALA A 105 -54.74 4.75 12.88
CA ALA A 105 -55.63 3.58 12.97
C ALA A 105 -55.94 3.20 14.42
N VAL A 106 -54.93 3.20 15.30
CA VAL A 106 -55.10 2.93 16.74
C VAL A 106 -56.01 3.97 17.41
N GLN A 107 -55.86 5.25 17.05
CA GLN A 107 -56.73 6.32 17.57
C GLN A 107 -58.18 6.15 17.12
N MET A 108 -58.42 5.74 15.86
CA MET A 108 -59.77 5.48 15.35
C MET A 108 -60.43 4.29 16.06
N LEU A 109 -59.69 3.19 16.28
CA LEU A 109 -60.18 2.03 17.02
C LEU A 109 -60.56 2.34 18.47
N LYS A 110 -59.82 3.23 19.14
CA LYS A 110 -60.16 3.69 20.50
C LYS A 110 -61.40 4.57 20.56
N ARG A 111 -61.81 5.19 19.44
CA ARG A 111 -62.98 6.07 19.36
C ARG A 111 -64.30 5.32 19.16
N GLU A 112 -64.26 4.10 18.62
CA GLU A 112 -65.45 3.29 18.29
C GLU A 112 -65.89 2.32 19.42
N GLY A 113 -65.19 2.29 20.56
CA GLY A 113 -65.61 1.52 21.75
C GLY A 113 -66.56 2.30 22.67
N PRO A 114 -67.63 1.69 23.23
CA PRO A 114 -68.63 2.37 24.07
C PRO A 114 -68.18 2.51 25.53
N THR A 115 -66.95 3.00 25.75
CA THR A 115 -66.45 3.45 27.05
C THR A 115 -65.65 4.72 26.84
N ALA A 116 -66.39 5.83 26.70
CA ALA A 116 -65.86 7.17 26.83
C ALA A 116 -65.55 7.47 28.30
N GLU A 117 -64.51 6.84 28.85
CA GLU A 117 -63.84 7.34 30.05
C GLU A 117 -62.44 7.84 29.66
N VAL A 118 -62.40 9.16 29.46
CA VAL A 118 -61.30 10.08 29.78
C VAL A 118 -59.89 9.52 29.54
N VAL A 119 -59.42 9.61 28.29
CA VAL A 119 -57.98 9.69 28.00
C VAL A 119 -57.72 11.06 27.39
N PRO A 120 -57.15 12.02 28.15
CA PRO A 120 -56.88 13.36 27.65
C PRO A 120 -55.93 13.36 26.44
N ASN A 121 -56.25 14.24 25.48
CA ASN A 121 -55.41 14.63 24.34
C ASN A 121 -53.96 14.88 24.78
N LEU A 122 -53.08 13.89 24.64
CA LEU A 122 -51.68 14.02 25.07
C LEU A 122 -50.75 14.65 24.03
N TRP A 123 -51.15 14.80 22.77
CA TRP A 123 -50.23 15.23 21.70
C TRP A 123 -50.70 16.46 20.90
N ASN A 124 -51.31 17.44 21.55
CA ASN A 124 -51.38 18.80 20.98
C ASN A 124 -50.16 19.59 21.44
N VAL A 125 -49.52 20.24 20.47
CA VAL A 125 -48.11 20.69 20.44
C VAL A 125 -47.79 21.91 21.32
N ASP A 126 -48.67 22.38 22.19
CA ASP A 126 -48.37 23.56 23.01
C ASP A 126 -49.19 23.53 24.30
N GLY A 127 -48.57 23.14 25.41
CA GLY A 127 -49.28 23.07 26.71
C GLY A 127 -48.61 22.13 27.69
N GLU A 128 -48.02 22.72 28.72
CA GLU A 128 -47.44 22.11 29.92
C GLU A 128 -48.32 20.95 30.45
N VAL A 129 -47.76 19.73 30.45
CA VAL A 129 -48.46 18.49 30.81
C VAL A 129 -48.27 18.20 32.29
N THR A 130 -49.36 18.22 33.06
CA THR A 130 -49.43 17.57 34.37
C THR A 130 -49.70 16.07 34.18
N VAL A 131 -48.74 15.28 34.65
CA VAL A 131 -48.68 13.82 34.53
C VAL A 131 -49.60 13.15 35.57
N PRO A 132 -50.44 12.16 35.21
CA PRO A 132 -50.96 11.21 36.18
C PRO A 132 -49.92 10.13 36.46
N GLU A 133 -49.63 9.95 37.75
CA GLU A 133 -48.60 9.10 38.34
C GLU A 133 -48.82 7.59 38.06
N GLN A 134 -48.25 7.09 36.97
CA GLN A 134 -47.76 5.70 36.92
C GLN A 134 -46.26 5.76 37.22
N LYS A 135 -45.77 4.99 38.20
CA LYS A 135 -44.35 4.94 38.61
C LYS A 135 -43.42 4.85 37.39
N PRO A 136 -42.77 5.95 36.96
CA PRO A 136 -41.97 5.99 35.73
C PRO A 136 -40.65 5.22 35.83
N GLY A 137 -40.30 4.74 37.03
CA GLY A 137 -39.02 4.05 37.30
C GLY A 137 -38.97 2.63 36.72
N GLU A 138 -40.04 1.85 36.84
CA GLU A 138 -40.02 0.41 36.49
C GLU A 138 -39.89 0.20 34.97
N VAL A 139 -40.54 1.03 34.14
CA VAL A 139 -40.45 0.93 32.68
C VAL A 139 -39.09 1.41 32.15
N ALA A 140 -38.49 2.43 32.79
CA ALA A 140 -37.16 2.90 32.44
C ALA A 140 -36.07 1.90 32.83
N GLU A 141 -36.25 1.22 33.97
CA GLU A 141 -35.38 0.17 34.47
C GLU A 141 -35.45 -1.09 33.59
N GLU A 142 -36.64 -1.55 33.21
CA GLU A 142 -36.80 -2.66 32.26
C GLU A 142 -36.17 -2.35 30.90
N LEU A 143 -36.32 -1.12 30.40
CA LEU A 143 -35.70 -0.68 29.16
C LEU A 143 -34.17 -0.64 29.28
N ALA A 144 -33.62 -0.14 30.39
CA ALA A 144 -32.19 -0.14 30.67
C ALA A 144 -31.63 -1.57 30.74
N SER A 145 -32.31 -2.49 31.43
CA SER A 145 -31.93 -3.92 31.48
C SER A 145 -32.05 -4.62 30.13
N SER A 146 -32.89 -4.12 29.21
CA SER A 146 -32.95 -4.61 27.83
C SER A 146 -31.75 -4.16 26.99
N TYR A 147 -31.28 -2.92 27.19
CA TYR A 147 -30.09 -2.40 26.52
C TYR A 147 -28.81 -3.04 27.05
N GLU A 148 -28.72 -3.25 28.37
CA GLU A 148 -27.61 -3.96 28.99
C GLU A 148 -27.44 -5.36 28.40
N ARG A 149 -28.53 -6.14 28.30
CA ARG A 149 -28.51 -7.47 27.67
C ARG A 149 -28.06 -7.42 26.21
N LYS A 150 -28.53 -6.44 25.43
CA LYS A 150 -28.09 -6.26 24.04
C LYS A 150 -26.61 -5.89 23.94
N LEU A 151 -26.09 -5.07 24.86
CA LEU A 151 -24.68 -4.71 24.91
C LEU A 151 -23.80 -5.93 25.22
N ILE A 152 -24.25 -6.81 26.12
CA ILE A 152 -23.58 -8.08 26.43
C ILE A 152 -23.56 -8.99 25.20
N GLU A 153 -24.70 -9.19 24.54
CA GLU A 153 -24.79 -10.00 23.31
C GLU A 153 -23.90 -9.45 22.19
N VAL A 154 -23.86 -8.12 22.02
CA VAL A 154 -22.95 -7.47 21.07
C VAL A 154 -21.49 -7.74 21.44
N ALA A 155 -21.13 -7.65 22.72
CA ALA A 155 -19.77 -7.95 23.16
C ALA A 155 -19.40 -9.42 22.93
N GLU A 156 -20.32 -10.36 23.17
CA GLU A 156 -20.13 -11.78 22.89
C GLU A 156 -19.92 -12.03 21.39
N MET A 157 -20.78 -11.49 20.52
CA MET A 157 -20.62 -11.63 19.07
C MET A 157 -19.33 -10.97 18.55
N HIS A 158 -18.92 -9.84 19.13
CA HIS A 158 -17.62 -9.24 18.80
C HIS A 158 -16.45 -10.14 19.23
N GLY A 159 -16.54 -10.76 20.40
CA GLY A 159 -15.57 -11.77 20.86
C GLY A 159 -15.47 -12.95 19.89
N GLU A 160 -16.60 -13.53 19.50
CA GLU A 160 -16.64 -14.64 18.53
C GLU A 160 -16.07 -14.23 17.17
N LEU A 161 -16.36 -13.01 16.70
CA LEU A 161 -15.84 -12.50 15.44
C LEU A 161 -14.32 -12.30 15.48
N ILE A 162 -13.79 -11.78 16.59
CA ILE A 162 -12.35 -11.62 16.81
C ILE A 162 -11.66 -12.98 16.80
N GLU A 163 -12.19 -13.96 17.55
CA GLU A 163 -11.63 -15.31 17.58
C GLU A 163 -11.64 -15.98 16.20
N PHE A 164 -12.73 -15.83 15.45
CA PHE A 164 -12.83 -16.36 14.09
C PHE A 164 -11.81 -15.71 13.16
N ASN A 165 -11.67 -14.39 13.23
CA ASN A 165 -10.71 -13.63 12.44
C ASN A 165 -9.25 -14.03 12.75
N GLU A 166 -8.91 -14.20 14.03
CA GLU A 166 -7.59 -14.70 14.43
C GLU A 166 -7.30 -16.10 13.89
N ARG A 167 -8.28 -17.01 13.95
CA ARG A 167 -8.14 -18.37 13.42
C ARG A 167 -7.93 -18.34 11.90
N LEU A 168 -8.66 -17.49 11.19
CA LEU A 168 -8.49 -17.28 9.75
C LEU A 168 -7.10 -16.73 9.42
N HIS A 169 -6.63 -15.68 10.10
CA HIS A 169 -5.31 -15.13 9.87
C HIS A 169 -4.20 -16.15 10.15
N ARG A 170 -4.30 -16.91 11.26
CA ARG A 170 -3.36 -17.99 11.56
C ARG A 170 -3.35 -19.06 10.45
N ALA A 171 -4.52 -19.46 9.96
CA ALA A 171 -4.63 -20.43 8.87
C ALA A 171 -4.07 -19.89 7.54
N LEU A 172 -4.31 -18.60 7.24
CA LEU A 172 -3.79 -17.92 6.06
C LEU A 172 -2.25 -17.90 6.09
N VAL A 173 -1.66 -17.41 7.18
CA VAL A 173 -0.20 -17.35 7.35
C VAL A 173 0.43 -18.74 7.25
N ALA A 174 -0.19 -19.77 7.84
CA ALA A 174 0.28 -21.14 7.70
C ALA A 174 0.25 -21.63 6.24
N LYS A 175 -0.79 -21.29 5.49
CA LYS A 175 -0.87 -21.62 4.06
C LYS A 175 0.13 -20.84 3.22
N GLU A 176 0.35 -19.56 3.50
CA GLU A 176 1.37 -18.74 2.82
C GLU A 176 2.78 -19.29 3.05
N ALA A 177 3.08 -19.72 4.28
CA ALA A 177 4.34 -20.36 4.62
C ALA A 177 4.52 -21.68 3.84
N LEU A 178 3.48 -22.51 3.76
CA LEU A 178 3.51 -23.75 2.96
C LEU A 178 3.71 -23.47 1.47
N VAL A 179 3.00 -22.48 0.91
CA VAL A 179 3.18 -22.09 -0.50
C VAL A 179 4.60 -21.61 -0.76
N SER A 180 5.16 -20.81 0.16
CA SER A 180 6.54 -20.33 0.09
C SER A 180 7.55 -21.49 0.15
N GLN A 181 7.31 -22.47 1.03
CA GLN A 181 8.13 -23.68 1.12
C GLN A 181 8.06 -24.50 -0.19
N MET A 182 6.85 -24.81 -0.67
CA MET A 182 6.67 -25.58 -1.91
C MET A 182 7.30 -24.87 -3.11
N ARG A 183 7.21 -23.53 -3.14
CA ARG A 183 7.88 -22.70 -4.15
C ARG A 183 9.40 -22.83 -4.05
N GLN A 184 9.98 -22.76 -2.86
CA GLN A 184 11.42 -22.93 -2.67
C GLN A 184 11.87 -24.33 -3.09
N GLU A 185 11.14 -25.38 -2.70
CA GLU A 185 11.43 -26.75 -3.13
C GLU A 185 11.37 -26.89 -4.66
N LEU A 186 10.41 -26.23 -5.31
CA LEU A 186 10.32 -26.19 -6.77
C LEU A 186 11.49 -25.44 -7.40
N ILE A 187 11.94 -24.34 -6.79
CA ILE A 187 13.12 -23.58 -7.21
C ILE A 187 14.39 -24.42 -7.06
N ASP A 188 14.56 -25.15 -5.95
CA ASP A 188 15.73 -25.99 -5.71
C ASP A 188 15.82 -27.12 -6.75
N LEU A 189 14.68 -27.69 -7.14
CA LEU A 189 14.61 -28.79 -8.11
C LEU A 189 14.68 -28.31 -9.57
N ARG A 190 14.04 -27.19 -9.92
CA ARG A 190 13.90 -26.73 -11.32
C ARG A 190 14.73 -25.50 -11.67
N GLY A 191 15.22 -24.76 -10.68
CA GLY A 191 15.77 -23.42 -10.84
C GLY A 191 14.71 -22.33 -10.67
N PRO A 192 15.08 -21.04 -10.82
CA PRO A 192 14.19 -19.90 -10.58
C PRO A 192 12.87 -20.02 -11.35
N VAL A 193 11.74 -19.83 -10.67
CA VAL A 193 10.40 -19.85 -11.30
C VAL A 193 10.25 -18.63 -12.23
N PRO A 194 9.89 -18.81 -13.51
CA PRO A 194 9.59 -17.70 -14.41
C PRO A 194 8.39 -16.91 -13.87
N GLY A 195 8.62 -15.67 -13.45
CA GLY A 195 7.58 -14.79 -12.88
C GLY A 195 8.06 -13.85 -11.76
N ASP A 196 9.23 -14.11 -11.16
CA ASP A 196 9.81 -13.21 -10.14
C ASP A 196 10.73 -12.12 -10.71
N LEU A 197 11.05 -12.18 -12.01
CA LEU A 197 11.81 -11.15 -12.70
C LEU A 197 10.91 -10.09 -13.36
N SER A 198 9.59 -10.30 -13.37
CA SER A 198 8.62 -9.43 -14.04
C SER A 198 7.97 -8.39 -13.14
N GLN A 199 8.39 -8.23 -11.87
CA GLN A 199 7.90 -7.14 -11.01
C GLN A 199 8.82 -5.92 -10.96
N THR A 200 9.92 -5.89 -11.72
CA THR A 200 10.81 -4.69 -11.79
C THR A 200 11.23 -4.30 -13.20
N SER A 201 10.64 -4.85 -14.26
CA SER A 201 11.00 -4.41 -15.63
C SER A 201 9.79 -4.38 -16.56
N GLU A 202 9.26 -3.16 -16.70
CA GLU A 202 8.41 -2.74 -17.80
C GLU A 202 9.31 -2.59 -19.05
N ASP A 203 9.71 -3.69 -19.71
CA ASP A 203 10.28 -3.55 -21.05
C ASP A 203 9.81 -4.65 -22.01
N GLN A 204 9.02 -4.20 -22.98
CA GLN A 204 8.44 -4.99 -24.05
C GLN A 204 9.51 -5.24 -25.12
N SER A 205 10.13 -6.42 -25.10
CA SER A 205 10.59 -7.06 -26.34
C SER A 205 10.20 -8.54 -26.37
N LEU A 206 9.02 -8.78 -26.92
CA LEU A 206 8.53 -10.11 -27.24
C LEU A 206 9.31 -10.65 -28.45
N SER A 207 10.33 -11.48 -28.22
CA SER A 207 10.80 -12.42 -29.26
C SER A 207 11.45 -13.73 -28.76
N ASP A 208 11.44 -14.03 -27.46
CA ASP A 208 11.96 -15.33 -26.95
C ASP A 208 11.00 -16.07 -25.98
N PHE A 209 9.71 -15.70 -26.01
CA PHE A 209 8.69 -16.15 -25.06
C PHE A 209 8.22 -17.60 -25.26
N GLU A 210 8.59 -18.26 -26.36
CA GLU A 210 8.09 -19.61 -26.67
C GLU A 210 9.04 -20.76 -26.26
N ILE A 211 10.32 -20.50 -26.02
CA ILE A 211 11.29 -21.55 -25.61
C ILE A 211 11.40 -21.66 -24.07
N THR A 212 10.99 -20.63 -23.33
CA THR A 212 11.11 -20.55 -21.87
C THR A 212 9.96 -21.21 -21.09
N ASN A 213 8.87 -21.59 -21.75
CA ASN A 213 7.69 -22.22 -21.13
C ASN A 213 7.81 -23.73 -20.90
N ARG A 214 8.94 -24.35 -21.27
CA ARG A 214 9.13 -25.78 -21.05
C ARG A 214 9.78 -26.05 -19.71
N ALA A 215 9.10 -26.81 -18.86
CA ALA A 215 9.59 -27.15 -17.53
C ALA A 215 10.95 -27.87 -17.64
N LEU A 216 12.02 -27.15 -17.30
CA LEU A 216 13.37 -27.72 -17.29
C LEU A 216 13.56 -28.50 -15.99
N ILE A 217 13.73 -29.82 -16.09
CA ILE A 217 14.09 -30.67 -14.95
C ILE A 217 15.63 -30.79 -14.91
N ASN A 218 16.24 -30.37 -13.80
CA ASN A 218 17.67 -30.57 -13.58
C ASN A 218 17.89 -31.96 -12.98
N VAL A 219 18.55 -32.85 -13.73
CA VAL A 219 18.91 -34.19 -13.23
C VAL A 219 20.40 -34.24 -12.98
N TRP A 220 20.77 -34.49 -11.71
CA TRP A 220 22.14 -34.79 -11.32
C TRP A 220 22.40 -36.27 -11.46
N ILE A 221 23.32 -36.66 -12.34
CA ILE A 221 23.79 -38.04 -12.45
C ILE A 221 25.09 -38.15 -11.66
N PRO A 222 25.11 -38.87 -10.52
CA PRO A 222 26.22 -38.84 -9.56
C PRO A 222 27.56 -39.30 -10.13
N SER A 223 27.56 -40.09 -11.21
CA SER A 223 28.81 -40.50 -11.87
C SER A 223 28.52 -41.10 -13.25
N VAL A 224 29.14 -40.54 -14.29
CA VAL A 224 29.19 -41.15 -15.63
C VAL A 224 30.63 -41.56 -15.91
N PHE A 225 30.82 -42.84 -16.25
CA PHE A 225 32.11 -43.39 -16.63
C PHE A 225 32.29 -43.28 -18.14
N LEU A 226 33.17 -42.37 -18.59
CA LEU A 226 33.56 -42.31 -19.99
C LEU A 226 34.84 -43.11 -20.19
N ARG A 227 34.76 -44.16 -21.02
CA ARG A 227 35.92 -44.97 -21.41
C ARG A 227 36.64 -44.27 -22.56
N GLY A 228 37.86 -43.79 -22.31
CA GLY A 228 38.70 -43.16 -23.32
C GLY A 228 39.22 -44.15 -24.37
N LYS A 229 39.69 -43.63 -25.51
CA LYS A 229 40.28 -44.42 -26.62
C LYS A 229 41.63 -45.07 -26.27
N ALA A 230 42.30 -44.61 -25.22
CA ALA A 230 43.52 -45.25 -24.72
C ALA A 230 43.15 -46.43 -23.81
N ALA A 231 43.92 -47.51 -23.90
CA ALA A 231 43.73 -48.68 -23.05
C ALA A 231 43.83 -48.26 -21.56
N ASN A 232 42.69 -48.28 -20.87
CA ASN A 232 42.52 -48.10 -19.41
C ASN A 232 42.41 -46.66 -18.86
N ALA A 233 41.99 -45.67 -19.66
CA ALA A 233 41.57 -44.38 -19.12
C ALA A 233 40.06 -44.37 -18.81
N PHE A 234 39.69 -44.45 -17.53
CA PHE A 234 38.31 -44.20 -17.07
C PHE A 234 38.25 -42.82 -16.43
N HIS A 235 37.38 -41.96 -16.95
CA HIS A 235 37.13 -40.64 -16.40
C HIS A 235 35.73 -40.61 -15.77
N VAL A 236 35.66 -40.16 -14.52
CA VAL A 236 34.40 -39.98 -13.79
C VAL A 236 33.98 -38.52 -13.92
N TYR A 237 32.80 -38.29 -14.49
CA TYR A 237 32.22 -36.96 -14.60
C TYR A 237 30.91 -36.91 -13.82
N GLN A 238 30.69 -35.79 -13.13
CA GLN A 238 29.39 -35.42 -12.62
C GLN A 238 28.67 -34.63 -13.71
N VAL A 239 27.66 -35.25 -14.33
CA VAL A 239 26.97 -34.68 -15.48
C VAL A 239 25.70 -34.01 -15.01
N ARG A 240 25.58 -32.71 -15.28
CA ARG A 240 24.36 -31.93 -15.08
C ARG A 240 23.60 -31.87 -16.40
N ARG A 241 22.46 -32.57 -16.50
CA ARG A 241 21.56 -32.44 -17.66
C ARG A 241 20.37 -31.55 -17.32
N ARG A 242 20.03 -30.67 -18.27
CA ARG A 242 18.76 -29.96 -18.30
C ARG A 242 17.84 -30.70 -19.28
N VAL A 243 16.78 -31.31 -18.77
CA VAL A 243 15.77 -31.98 -19.60
C VAL A 243 14.60 -31.03 -19.81
N VAL A 244 14.26 -30.80 -21.06
CA VAL A 244 13.14 -29.96 -21.47
C VAL A 244 11.91 -30.86 -21.60
N VAL A 245 10.87 -30.63 -20.77
CA VAL A 245 9.56 -31.30 -20.93
C VAL A 245 8.68 -30.53 -21.89
#